data_AF-A0A4S1GKN3-F1
#
_entry.id   AF-A0A4S1GKN3-F1
#
_cell.length_a   1.000
_cell.length_b   1.000
_cell.length_c   1.000
_cell.angle_alpha   90.00
_cell.angle_beta   90.00
_cell.angle_gamma   90.00
#
_symmetry.space_group_name_H-M   'P 1'
#
loop_
_entity.id
_entity.type
_entity.pdbx_description
1 polymer ?
#
loop_
_entity_poly.entity_id
_entity_poly.type
_entity_poly.pdbx_seq_one_letter_code
_entity_poly.pdbx_strand_id
1 'polypeptide(L)'
;MIKSLVGGVIAATAFVMLSSSAIAGPEVVKGPAAEPGCFAPWAADTQFFKFPKKDGPYRIALANGYIANTWRIQMIQTAKAYAAQPDVAKKIKEFKVVSTGEDVPAQISAINN
;
A
#
# COMPACT_ATOMS: atom_id res chain seq x y z
N MET A 1 -0.93 -15.35 -52.48
CA MET A 1 -1.90 -14.82 -51.51
C MET A 1 -1.88 -15.55 -50.17
N ILE A 2 -2.05 -16.87 -50.11
CA ILE A 2 -2.14 -17.64 -48.84
C ILE A 2 -0.94 -17.47 -47.91
N LYS A 3 0.31 -17.52 -48.43
CA LYS A 3 1.53 -17.32 -47.62
C LYS A 3 1.62 -15.92 -46.98
N SER A 4 1.14 -14.89 -47.68
CA SER A 4 1.18 -13.52 -47.19
C SER A 4 0.08 -13.25 -46.15
N LEU A 5 -1.07 -13.94 -46.29
CA LEU A 5 -2.16 -13.89 -45.32
C LEU A 5 -1.76 -14.56 -44.00
N VAL A 6 -1.11 -15.73 -44.06
CA VAL A 6 -0.59 -16.45 -42.89
C VAL A 6 0.49 -15.64 -42.16
N GLY A 7 1.41 -15.01 -42.91
CA GLY A 7 2.42 -14.13 -42.32
C GLY A 7 1.83 -12.90 -41.63
N GLY A 8 0.77 -12.32 -42.20
CA GLY A 8 0.05 -11.20 -41.59
C GLY A 8 -0.67 -11.57 -40.28
N VAL A 9 -1.29 -12.74 -40.22
CA VAL A 9 -1.96 -13.25 -39.01
C VAL A 9 -0.95 -13.52 -37.89
N ILE A 10 0.22 -14.11 -38.22
CA ILE A 10 1.28 -14.36 -37.24
C ILE A 10 1.83 -13.02 -36.69
N ALA A 11 2.07 -12.04 -37.56
CA ALA A 11 2.55 -10.72 -37.13
C ALA A 11 1.54 -9.98 -36.24
N ALA A 12 0.25 -10.03 -36.57
CA ALA A 12 -0.80 -9.42 -35.76
C ALA A 12 -0.94 -10.07 -34.37
N THR A 13 -0.84 -11.40 -34.31
CA THR A 13 -0.90 -12.15 -33.03
C THR A 13 0.30 -11.83 -32.14
N ALA A 14 1.49 -11.69 -32.72
CA ALA A 14 2.69 -11.27 -31.99
C ALA A 14 2.56 -9.83 -31.43
N PHE A 15 1.93 -8.91 -32.18
CA PHE A 15 1.69 -7.54 -31.74
C PHE A 15 0.70 -7.43 -30.57
N VAL A 16 -0.32 -8.31 -30.55
CA VAL A 16 -1.30 -8.39 -29.44
C VAL A 16 -0.65 -8.96 -28.17
N MET A 17 0.26 -9.93 -28.28
CA MET A 17 0.96 -10.47 -27.11
C MET A 17 1.93 -9.46 -26.48
N LEU A 18 2.54 -8.58 -27.29
CA LEU A 18 3.43 -7.50 -26.83
C LEU A 18 2.71 -6.35 -26.10
N SER A 19 1.38 -6.26 -26.19
CA SER A 19 0.57 -5.20 -25.58
C SER A 19 -0.11 -5.62 -24.27
N SER A 20 0.28 -6.76 -23.70
CA SER A 20 -0.17 -7.21 -22.38
C SER A 20 0.50 -6.40 -21.28
N SER A 21 -0.08 -5.25 -20.92
CA SER A 21 0.30 -4.51 -19.71
C SER A 21 0.10 -5.43 -18.51
N ALA A 22 1.18 -5.81 -17.82
CA ALA A 22 1.07 -6.52 -16.56
C ALA A 22 0.27 -5.66 -15.58
N ILE A 23 -0.87 -6.17 -15.10
CA ILE A 23 -1.65 -5.52 -14.06
C ILE A 23 -0.80 -5.56 -12.79
N ALA A 24 -0.12 -4.46 -12.47
CA ALA A 24 0.79 -4.34 -11.34
C ALA A 24 0.07 -4.22 -9.97
N GLY A 25 -1.18 -4.69 -9.88
CA GLY A 25 -1.99 -4.65 -8.67
C GLY A 25 -1.77 -5.86 -7.76
N PRO A 26 -2.16 -5.77 -6.47
CA PRO A 26 -2.14 -6.92 -5.56
C PRO A 26 -3.10 -8.04 -6.02
N GLU A 27 -2.78 -9.27 -5.66
CA GLU A 27 -3.61 -10.45 -5.96
C GLU A 27 -5.00 -10.28 -5.33
N VAL A 28 -6.05 -10.34 -6.15
CA VAL A 28 -7.44 -10.38 -5.66
C VAL A 28 -7.75 -11.81 -5.23
N VAL A 29 -8.05 -11.99 -3.94
CA VAL A 29 -8.36 -13.29 -3.36
C VAL A 29 -9.81 -13.34 -2.88
N LYS A 30 -10.33 -14.56 -2.74
CA LYS A 30 -11.55 -14.77 -1.97
C LYS A 30 -11.19 -14.59 -0.50
N GLY A 31 -12.06 -13.91 0.25
CA GLY A 31 -11.89 -13.73 1.69
C GLY A 31 -11.85 -15.06 2.47
N PRO A 32 -11.79 -15.00 3.80
CA PRO A 32 -12.04 -13.81 4.61
C PRO A 32 -10.79 -12.93 4.82
N ALA A 33 -10.95 -11.79 5.51
CA ALA A 33 -9.82 -10.97 5.94
C ALA A 33 -8.90 -11.74 6.92
N ALA A 34 -7.69 -11.22 7.16
CA ALA A 34 -6.76 -11.81 8.12
C ALA A 34 -7.36 -12.00 9.53
N GLU A 35 -8.25 -11.09 9.94
CA GLU A 35 -9.03 -11.18 11.18
C GLU A 35 -10.52 -10.96 10.88
N PRO A 36 -11.27 -12.01 10.52
CA PRO A 36 -12.65 -11.86 10.04
C PRO A 36 -13.61 -11.27 11.07
N GLY A 37 -13.34 -11.46 12.37
CA GLY A 37 -14.13 -10.90 13.46
C GLY A 37 -13.88 -9.41 13.70
N CYS A 38 -12.74 -8.87 13.24
CA CYS A 38 -12.37 -7.46 13.40
C CYS A 38 -12.51 -6.66 12.09
N PHE A 39 -12.24 -7.31 10.95
CA PHE A 39 -12.23 -6.71 9.62
C PHE A 39 -13.34 -7.32 8.77
N ALA A 40 -14.59 -7.10 9.20
CA ALA A 40 -15.76 -7.54 8.45
C ALA A 40 -15.86 -6.78 7.11
N PRO A 41 -16.20 -7.46 6.00
CA PRO A 41 -16.42 -6.78 4.73
C PRO A 41 -17.66 -5.87 4.81
N TRP A 42 -17.61 -4.73 4.13
CA TRP A 42 -18.73 -3.79 4.08
C TRP A 42 -19.96 -4.40 3.39
N ALA A 43 -19.73 -5.12 2.30
CA ALA A 43 -20.74 -5.85 1.53
C ALA A 43 -20.25 -7.26 1.17
N ALA A 44 -21.17 -8.16 0.82
CA ALA A 44 -20.86 -9.56 0.51
C ALA A 44 -19.89 -9.73 -0.68
N ASP A 45 -19.84 -8.77 -1.59
CA ASP A 45 -18.99 -8.73 -2.78
C ASP A 45 -17.70 -7.91 -2.59
N THR A 46 -17.39 -7.48 -1.36
CA THR A 46 -16.13 -6.76 -1.07
C THR A 46 -14.92 -7.61 -1.47
N GLN A 47 -14.06 -7.06 -2.33
CA GLN A 47 -12.83 -7.72 -2.76
C GLN A 47 -11.77 -7.72 -1.66
N PHE A 48 -10.98 -8.79 -1.59
CA PHE A 48 -9.84 -8.89 -0.69
C PHE A 48 -8.55 -8.84 -1.49
N PHE A 49 -7.59 -8.06 -1.01
CA PHE A 49 -6.26 -7.99 -1.60
C PHE A 49 -5.28 -8.75 -0.73
N LYS A 50 -4.44 -9.56 -1.38
CA LYS A 50 -3.34 -10.25 -0.73
C LYS A 50 -2.03 -9.56 -1.08
N PHE A 51 -1.27 -9.24 -0.04
CA PHE A 51 0.06 -8.69 -0.15
C PHE A 51 1.09 -9.74 0.28
N PRO A 52 2.27 -9.81 -0.37
CA PRO A 52 3.38 -10.58 0.15
C PRO A 52 3.70 -10.16 1.58
N LYS A 53 4.05 -11.14 2.41
CA LYS A 53 4.48 -10.88 3.79
C LYS A 53 5.71 -9.97 3.78
N LYS A 54 5.67 -8.91 4.58
CA LYS A 54 6.86 -8.12 4.93
C LYS A 54 7.42 -8.64 6.24
N ASP A 55 8.66 -9.11 6.22
CA ASP A 55 9.37 -9.49 7.44
C ASP A 55 9.89 -8.24 8.15
N GLY A 56 9.80 -8.25 9.48
CA GLY A 56 10.32 -7.18 10.32
C GLY A 56 11.84 -7.30 10.55
N PRO A 57 12.43 -6.39 11.34
CA PRO A 57 11.79 -5.25 11.99
C PRO A 57 11.39 -4.15 11.00
N TYR A 58 10.22 -3.55 11.23
CA TYR A 58 9.53 -2.66 10.31
C TYR A 58 10.06 -1.23 10.35
N ARG A 59 10.05 -0.54 9.21
CA ARG A 59 10.22 0.91 9.15
C ARG A 59 8.84 1.53 9.02
N ILE A 60 8.46 2.36 9.97
CA ILE A 60 7.12 2.95 10.08
C ILE A 60 7.24 4.47 10.03
N ALA A 61 6.49 5.09 9.12
CA ALA A 61 6.40 6.54 9.00
C ALA A 61 4.98 7.02 9.32
N LEU A 62 4.88 8.07 10.13
CA LEU A 62 3.64 8.80 10.40
C LEU A 62 3.74 10.18 9.74
N ALA A 63 3.14 10.32 8.55
CA ALA A 63 3.03 11.59 7.85
C ALA A 63 1.76 12.33 8.32
N ASN A 64 1.93 13.53 8.87
CA ASN A 64 0.85 14.36 9.36
C ASN A 64 0.98 15.79 8.81
N GLY A 65 -0.16 16.44 8.56
CA GLY A 65 -0.22 17.86 8.25
C GLY A 65 -0.02 18.74 9.49
N TYR A 66 -0.80 19.80 9.62
CA TYR A 66 -0.61 20.82 10.64
C TYR A 66 -0.76 20.29 12.08
N ILE A 67 0.20 20.65 12.95
CA ILE A 67 0.24 20.31 14.37
C ILE A 67 0.05 21.60 15.20
N ALA A 68 -1.16 22.12 15.27
CA ALA A 68 -1.54 22.98 16.39
C ALA A 68 -2.91 22.66 17.00
N ASN A 69 -3.50 21.53 16.59
CA ASN A 69 -4.61 20.96 17.35
C ASN A 69 -4.06 20.02 18.43
N THR A 70 -4.52 20.21 19.67
CA THR A 70 -4.12 19.41 20.83
C THR A 70 -4.34 17.91 20.61
N TRP A 71 -5.39 17.51 19.90
CA TRP A 71 -5.62 16.08 19.61
C TRP A 71 -4.55 15.48 18.69
N ARG A 72 -4.03 16.24 17.71
CA ARG A 72 -2.95 15.77 16.81
C ARG A 72 -1.63 15.65 17.55
N ILE A 73 -1.34 16.60 18.46
CA ILE A 73 -0.16 16.53 19.33
C ILE A 73 -0.23 15.27 20.19
N GLN A 74 -1.37 15.05 20.86
CA GLN A 74 -1.58 13.87 21.69
C GLN A 74 -1.44 12.58 20.89
N MET A 75 -2.05 12.51 19.70
CA MET A 75 -1.95 11.34 18.81
C MET A 75 -0.51 10.99 18.45
N ILE A 76 0.33 11.99 18.10
CA ILE A 76 1.76 11.77 17.81
C ILE A 76 2.52 11.30 19.05
N GLN A 77 2.25 11.88 20.22
CA GLN A 77 2.91 11.48 21.46
C GLN A 77 2.52 10.06 21.87
N THR A 78 1.24 9.71 21.75
CA THR A 78 0.75 8.34 21.98
C THR A 78 1.40 7.35 21.01
N ALA A 79 1.53 7.70 19.73
CA ALA A 79 2.20 6.85 18.74
C ALA A 79 3.68 6.63 19.09
N LYS A 80 4.40 7.68 19.49
CA LYS A 80 5.78 7.58 19.96
C LYS A 80 5.91 6.71 21.21
N ALA A 81 5.02 6.89 22.19
CA ALA A 81 5.00 6.11 23.42
C ALA A 81 4.73 4.63 23.15
N TYR A 82 3.78 4.31 22.27
CA TYR A 82 3.49 2.94 21.87
C TYR A 82 4.67 2.28 21.14
N ALA A 83 5.28 2.99 20.18
CA ALA A 83 6.45 2.50 19.45
C ALA A 83 7.66 2.22 20.36
N ALA A 84 7.75 2.90 21.51
CA ALA A 84 8.82 2.73 22.48
C ALA A 84 8.58 1.57 23.47
N GLN A 85 7.41 0.94 23.49
CA GLN A 85 7.15 -0.19 24.38
C GLN A 85 8.10 -1.36 24.06
N PRO A 86 8.66 -2.08 25.04
CA PRO A 86 9.76 -3.03 24.81
C PRO A 86 9.46 -4.16 23.81
N ASP A 87 8.22 -4.62 23.73
CA ASP A 87 7.75 -5.66 22.80
C ASP A 87 7.46 -5.12 21.39
N VAL A 88 7.08 -3.85 21.29
CA VAL A 88 6.83 -3.14 20.02
C VAL A 88 8.14 -2.65 19.40
N ALA A 89 9.03 -2.06 20.20
CA ALA A 89 10.32 -1.53 19.75
C ALA A 89 11.18 -2.63 19.09
N LYS A 90 11.13 -3.87 19.59
CA LYS A 90 11.79 -5.03 18.96
C LYS A 90 11.30 -5.32 17.53
N LYS A 91 10.08 -4.91 17.20
CA LYS A 91 9.46 -5.08 15.88
C LYS A 91 9.72 -3.89 14.96
N ILE A 92 10.31 -2.79 15.44
CA ILE A 92 10.48 -1.54 14.67
C ILE A 92 11.96 -1.23 14.51
N LYS A 93 12.42 -1.19 13.25
CA LYS A 93 13.78 -0.74 12.89
C LYS A 93 13.89 0.77 12.97
N GLU A 94 12.84 1.47 12.55
CA GLU A 94 12.79 2.93 12.51
C GLU A 94 11.35 3.39 12.66
N PHE A 95 11.11 4.37 13.54
CA PHE A 95 9.86 5.11 13.61
C PHE A 95 10.12 6.58 13.31
N LYS A 96 9.53 7.10 12.24
CA LYS A 96 9.70 8.48 11.80
C LYS A 96 8.36 9.22 11.81
N VAL A 97 8.33 10.40 12.42
CA VAL A 97 7.18 11.30 12.34
C VAL A 97 7.56 12.46 11.45
N VAL A 98 6.76 12.72 10.40
CA VAL A 98 6.95 13.83 9.48
C VAL A 98 5.76 14.77 9.60
N SER A 99 6.02 16.02 9.93
CA SER A 99 5.01 17.07 10.03
C SER A 99 5.27 18.13 8.98
N THR A 100 4.31 18.37 8.10
CA THR A 100 4.47 19.31 6.99
C THR A 100 3.71 20.62 7.20
N GLY A 101 3.07 20.81 8.36
CA GLY A 101 2.29 22.03 8.59
C GLY A 101 1.07 22.08 7.67
N GLU A 102 0.79 23.26 7.11
CA GLU A 102 -0.30 23.45 6.14
C GLU A 102 0.13 23.16 4.69
N ASP A 103 1.36 22.70 4.48
CA ASP A 103 1.88 22.35 3.15
C ASP A 103 1.39 20.96 2.73
N VAL A 104 0.27 20.95 2.01
CA VAL A 104 -0.35 19.74 1.42
C VAL A 104 0.58 19.09 0.39
N PRO A 105 1.21 19.81 -0.56
CA PRO A 105 2.22 19.22 -1.45
C PRO A 105 3.35 18.49 -0.71
N ALA A 106 3.91 19.08 0.34
CA ALA A 106 4.93 18.43 1.15
C ALA A 106 4.39 17.18 1.86
N GLN A 107 3.14 17.19 2.31
CA GLN A 107 2.51 16.01 2.92
C GLN A 107 2.41 14.85 1.93
N ILE A 108 1.96 15.13 0.70
CA ILE A 108 1.88 14.15 -0.38
C ILE A 108 3.26 13.60 -0.70
N SER A 109 4.27 14.47 -0.80
CA SER A 109 5.67 14.09 -1.03
C SER A 109 6.20 13.18 0.09
N ALA A 110 5.83 13.43 1.35
CA ALA A 110 6.21 12.59 2.49
C ALA A 110 5.57 11.20 2.46
N ILE A 111 4.37 11.05 1.89
CA ILE A 111 3.67 9.77 1.72
C ILE A 111 4.24 8.98 0.53
N ASN A 112 4.67 9.67 -0.52
CA ASN A 112 5.22 9.06 -1.74
C ASN A 112 6.71 8.65 -1.63
N ASN A 113 7.34 8.83 -0.46
CA ASN A 113 8.76 8.54 -0.21
C ASN A 113 9.03 7.04 -0.05
#